data_AF-A0A8B7NYD5-F1
#
_entry.id   AF-A0A8B7NYD5-F1
#
_cell.length_a   1.000
_cell.length_b   1.000
_cell.length_c   1.000
_cell.angle_alpha   90.00
_cell.angle_beta   90.00
_cell.angle_gamma   90.00
#
_symmetry.space_group_name_H-M   'P 1'
#
loop_
_entity.id
_entity.type
_entity.pdbx_description
1 polymer ?
#
loop_
_entity_poly.entity_id
_entity_poly.type
_entity_poly.pdbx_seq_one_letter_code
_entity_poly.pdbx_strand_id
1 'polypeptide(L)'
;MINKWSHIVLSITMMLIIFLFVFSADWRYIIKSSAVMEPQIGSRSFVTEKLRGDLDFEILIEEDGRTQEKKLTYELLRKVMEYERLQRENIAVDDQETQNYQRKTIVNEGHKFSVKIPSYSGSQELILLVSSLGRGGSSWVGELLSNISEELIYIFEPLKIITDVYESRMTPSMVTEILSIVFSCQFTKAFSEYRKVWPENFRKFPDECKGTHCFDPNILSERCRKAKTIIAKTIRLTLAHVELLMVMPNFQHLKVIYLSRDPRAQVLSRYCRQH
;
A
#
# COMPACT_ATOMS: atom_id res chain seq x y z
N MET A 1 56.32 -23.85 -0.61
CA MET A 1 55.90 -22.54 -1.15
C MET A 1 55.03 -22.72 -2.41
N ILE A 2 54.02 -23.62 -2.39
CA ILE A 2 53.27 -24.03 -3.61
C ILE A 2 51.73 -23.83 -3.49
N ASN A 3 51.16 -23.52 -2.33
CA ASN A 3 49.68 -23.53 -2.16
C ASN A 3 48.91 -22.23 -2.45
N LYS A 4 49.55 -21.14 -2.92
CA LYS A 4 48.82 -19.88 -3.19
C LYS A 4 48.21 -19.79 -4.60
N TRP A 5 48.72 -20.55 -5.58
CA TRP A 5 48.25 -20.47 -6.96
C TRP A 5 46.96 -21.28 -7.23
N SER A 6 46.69 -22.32 -6.45
CA SER A 6 45.51 -23.17 -6.62
C SER A 6 44.19 -22.42 -6.38
N HIS A 7 44.15 -21.54 -5.38
CA HIS A 7 42.93 -20.78 -5.04
C HIS A 7 42.55 -19.72 -6.09
N ILE A 8 43.54 -19.11 -6.73
CA ILE A 8 43.31 -18.08 -7.76
C ILE A 8 42.75 -18.74 -9.03
N VAL A 9 43.30 -19.89 -9.43
CA VAL A 9 42.83 -20.62 -10.61
C VAL A 9 41.39 -21.12 -10.41
N LEU A 10 41.05 -21.61 -9.21
CA LEU A 10 39.67 -22.05 -8.91
C LEU A 10 38.65 -20.90 -8.92
N SER A 11 39.06 -19.70 -8.47
CA SER A 11 38.16 -18.54 -8.43
C SER A 11 37.86 -18.00 -9.83
N ILE A 12 38.86 -17.98 -10.71
CA ILE A 12 38.71 -17.50 -12.10
C ILE A 12 37.87 -18.48 -12.93
N THR A 13 38.06 -19.79 -12.76
CA THR A 13 37.25 -20.78 -13.48
C THR A 13 35.78 -20.76 -13.04
N MET A 14 35.50 -20.53 -11.76
CA MET A 14 34.11 -20.41 -11.28
C MET A 14 33.39 -19.18 -11.84
N MET A 15 34.08 -18.04 -11.97
CA MET A 15 33.49 -16.84 -12.57
C MET A 15 33.22 -16.98 -14.08
N LEU A 16 34.09 -17.68 -14.81
CA LEU A 16 33.88 -17.95 -16.25
C LEU A 16 32.68 -18.86 -16.49
N ILE A 17 32.44 -19.87 -15.64
CA ILE A 17 31.28 -20.77 -15.76
C ILE A 17 29.96 -20.01 -15.52
N ILE A 18 29.93 -19.10 -14.52
CA ILE A 18 28.74 -18.27 -14.26
C ILE A 18 28.46 -17.33 -15.43
N PHE A 19 29.49 -16.73 -16.03
CA PHE A 19 29.34 -15.86 -17.20
C PHE A 19 28.80 -16.61 -18.42
N LEU A 20 29.22 -17.85 -18.64
CA LEU A 20 28.72 -18.68 -19.74
C LEU A 20 27.25 -19.10 -19.55
N PHE A 21 26.82 -19.35 -18.30
CA PHE A 21 25.42 -19.67 -18.01
C PHE A 21 24.47 -18.47 -18.15
N VAL A 22 24.94 -17.26 -17.87
CA VAL A 22 24.12 -16.03 -18.01
C VAL A 22 23.90 -15.65 -19.47
N PHE A 23 24.83 -16.01 -20.37
CA PHE A 23 24.73 -15.66 -21.80
C PHE A 23 24.16 -16.76 -22.70
N SER A 24 23.90 -17.97 -22.20
CA SER A 24 23.29 -19.05 -22.99
C SER A 24 21.77 -19.20 -22.80
N ALA A 25 21.12 -18.30 -22.07
CA ALA A 25 19.66 -18.29 -21.92
C ALA A 25 19.01 -17.67 -23.17
N ASP A 26 18.66 -18.56 -24.10
CA ASP A 26 18.02 -18.30 -25.39
C ASP A 26 16.71 -17.49 -25.26
N TRP A 27 16.64 -16.32 -25.90
CA TRP A 27 15.50 -15.39 -25.85
C TRP A 27 14.42 -15.69 -26.91
N ARG A 28 14.38 -16.91 -27.44
CA ARG A 28 13.53 -17.27 -28.60
C ARG A 28 12.30 -18.08 -28.21
N TYR A 29 11.47 -17.61 -27.29
CA TYR A 29 10.08 -18.08 -27.20
C TYR A 29 9.20 -16.96 -26.65
N ILE A 30 8.28 -16.50 -27.49
CA ILE A 30 6.94 -15.93 -27.23
C ILE A 30 6.61 -14.97 -28.39
N ILE A 31 6.20 -15.55 -29.52
CA ILE A 31 5.36 -14.89 -30.52
C ILE A 31 4.26 -15.88 -30.92
N LYS A 32 3.03 -15.35 -31.05
CA LYS A 32 1.79 -15.89 -31.63
C LYS A 32 0.88 -16.77 -30.76
N SER A 33 -0.28 -16.20 -30.42
CA SER A 33 -1.56 -16.68 -30.96
C SER A 33 -2.62 -15.58 -30.81
N SER A 34 -3.02 -14.97 -31.93
CA SER A 34 -4.26 -14.22 -32.05
C SER A 34 -5.25 -15.16 -32.73
N ALA A 35 -6.22 -15.67 -31.97
CA ALA A 35 -7.38 -16.35 -32.51
C ALA A 35 -8.55 -15.37 -32.48
N VAL A 36 -9.03 -15.02 -33.67
CA VAL A 36 -10.30 -14.35 -33.92
C VAL A 36 -11.40 -15.37 -33.65
N MET A 37 -12.39 -15.02 -32.83
CA MET A 37 -13.57 -15.84 -32.58
C MET A 37 -14.81 -15.01 -32.93
N GLU A 38 -15.58 -15.49 -33.91
CA GLU A 38 -16.90 -14.97 -34.30
C GLU A 38 -17.92 -15.12 -33.17
N PRO A 39 -18.87 -14.19 -33.00
CA PRO A 39 -19.93 -14.33 -32.01
C PRO A 39 -21.09 -15.18 -32.56
N GLN A 40 -21.38 -16.27 -31.88
CA GLN A 40 -22.64 -17.01 -32.04
C GLN A 40 -23.74 -16.32 -31.21
N ILE A 41 -24.81 -15.93 -31.89
CA ILE A 41 -26.04 -15.39 -31.34
C ILE A 41 -26.86 -16.56 -30.78
N GLY A 42 -27.31 -16.46 -29.53
CA GLY A 42 -28.51 -17.15 -29.06
C GLY A 42 -28.36 -17.95 -27.78
N SER A 43 -28.87 -17.42 -26.67
CA SER A 43 -30.03 -17.95 -25.92
C SER A 43 -30.06 -17.29 -24.53
N ARG A 44 -31.19 -16.67 -24.19
CA ARG A 44 -31.43 -16.01 -22.91
C ARG A 44 -31.63 -17.08 -21.83
N SER A 45 -30.83 -17.06 -20.78
CA SER A 45 -31.13 -17.73 -19.52
C SER A 45 -31.14 -16.69 -18.40
N PHE A 46 -32.18 -16.76 -17.56
CA PHE A 46 -32.31 -15.95 -16.35
C PHE A 46 -31.74 -16.76 -15.19
N VAL A 47 -30.74 -16.23 -14.50
CA VAL A 47 -30.24 -16.81 -13.25
C VAL A 47 -30.62 -15.87 -12.12
N THR A 48 -31.55 -16.31 -11.28
CA THR A 48 -31.86 -15.65 -10.01
C THR A 48 -31.10 -16.39 -8.91
N GLU A 49 -30.09 -15.72 -8.33
CA GLU A 49 -29.36 -16.27 -7.20
C GLU A 49 -29.88 -15.64 -5.91
N LYS A 50 -30.51 -16.46 -5.06
CA LYS A 50 -31.13 -16.04 -3.80
C LYS A 50 -30.07 -16.04 -2.70
N LEU A 51 -29.45 -14.89 -2.45
CA LEU A 51 -28.61 -14.71 -1.27
C LEU A 51 -29.50 -14.50 -0.03
N ARG A 52 -29.21 -15.28 1.00
CA ARG A 52 -30.01 -15.41 2.23
C ARG A 52 -29.85 -14.16 3.10
N GLY A 53 -30.88 -13.32 3.15
CA GLY A 53 -31.05 -12.23 4.12
C GLY A 53 -31.72 -10.97 3.53
N ASP A 54 -33.01 -10.77 3.84
CA ASP A 54 -33.88 -9.57 3.85
C ASP A 54 -33.69 -8.39 2.86
N LEU A 55 -32.93 -8.53 1.77
CA LEU A 55 -32.85 -7.52 0.73
C LEU A 55 -32.98 -8.17 -0.65
N ASP A 56 -34.17 -8.06 -1.24
CA ASP A 56 -34.40 -8.39 -2.64
C ASP A 56 -33.85 -7.26 -3.52
N PHE A 57 -32.87 -7.56 -4.37
CA PHE A 57 -32.39 -6.66 -5.41
C PHE A 57 -32.65 -7.29 -6.79
N GLU A 58 -33.51 -6.65 -7.59
CA GLU A 58 -33.59 -6.91 -9.03
C GLU A 58 -32.57 -6.04 -9.75
N ILE A 59 -31.68 -6.66 -10.52
CA ILE A 59 -30.73 -5.95 -11.39
C ILE A 59 -31.09 -6.30 -12.84
N LEU A 60 -31.51 -5.28 -13.60
CA LEU A 60 -31.68 -5.36 -15.05
C LEU A 60 -30.31 -5.20 -15.72
N ILE A 61 -29.89 -6.19 -16.50
CA ILE A 61 -28.63 -6.19 -17.25
C ILE A 61 -28.94 -5.93 -18.73
N GLU A 62 -28.39 -4.86 -19.29
CA GLU A 62 -28.30 -4.62 -20.74
C GLU A 62 -26.86 -4.85 -21.20
N GLU A 63 -26.66 -5.72 -22.19
CA GLU A 63 -25.34 -6.25 -22.59
C GLU A 63 -24.47 -5.23 -23.36
N ASP A 64 -23.40 -4.76 -22.71
CA ASP A 64 -22.11 -4.45 -23.37
C ASP A 64 -20.94 -4.99 -22.51
N GLY A 65 -20.48 -6.18 -22.89
CA GLY A 65 -19.94 -7.22 -22.02
C GLY A 65 -18.47 -7.13 -21.60
N ARG A 66 -17.82 -5.96 -21.55
CA ARG A 66 -16.46 -5.85 -20.96
C ARG A 66 -16.23 -4.62 -20.10
N THR A 67 -16.93 -3.53 -20.38
CA THR A 67 -16.86 -2.31 -19.57
C THR A 67 -17.78 -2.39 -18.36
N GLN A 68 -18.90 -3.14 -18.45
CA GLN A 68 -19.85 -3.29 -17.36
C GLN A 68 -19.39 -4.23 -16.25
N GLU A 69 -18.63 -5.29 -16.55
CA GLU A 69 -18.15 -6.21 -15.50
C GLU A 69 -17.26 -5.49 -14.48
N LYS A 70 -16.39 -4.59 -14.97
CA LYS A 70 -15.60 -3.71 -14.09
C LYS A 70 -16.49 -2.72 -13.34
N LYS A 71 -17.44 -2.07 -14.02
CA LYS A 71 -18.38 -1.11 -13.40
C LYS A 71 -19.24 -1.74 -12.30
N LEU A 72 -19.72 -2.96 -12.52
CA LEU A 72 -20.49 -3.74 -11.55
C LEU A 72 -19.62 -4.13 -10.35
N THR A 73 -18.37 -4.55 -10.60
CA THR A 73 -17.40 -4.83 -9.54
C THR A 73 -17.13 -3.59 -8.67
N TYR A 74 -16.99 -2.41 -9.29
CA TYR A 74 -16.80 -1.14 -8.56
C TYR A 74 -18.01 -0.71 -7.74
N GLU A 75 -19.21 -0.86 -8.30
CA GLU A 75 -20.43 -0.50 -7.59
C GLU A 75 -20.66 -1.43 -6.40
N LEU A 76 -20.35 -2.73 -6.57
CA LEU A 76 -20.37 -3.70 -5.47
C LEU A 76 -19.33 -3.35 -4.41
N LEU A 77 -18.07 -3.09 -4.78
CA LEU A 77 -17.00 -2.78 -3.84
C LEU A 77 -17.30 -1.49 -3.06
N ARG A 78 -17.83 -0.47 -3.73
CA ARG A 78 -18.26 0.79 -3.12
C ARG A 78 -19.40 0.56 -2.13
N LYS A 79 -20.42 -0.21 -2.50
CA LYS A 79 -21.54 -0.56 -1.62
C LYS A 79 -21.08 -1.42 -0.44
N VAL A 80 -20.12 -2.33 -0.63
CA VAL A 80 -19.50 -3.12 0.46
C VAL A 80 -18.74 -2.21 1.41
N MET A 81 -17.95 -1.25 0.91
CA MET A 81 -17.23 -0.30 1.78
C MET A 81 -18.17 0.65 2.51
N GLU A 82 -19.23 1.12 1.84
CA GLU A 82 -20.25 1.96 2.47
C GLU A 82 -21.05 1.16 3.50
N TYR A 83 -21.37 -0.09 3.21
CA TYR A 83 -21.96 -1.01 4.17
C TYR A 83 -21.03 -1.29 5.35
N GLU A 84 -19.73 -1.54 5.14
CA GLU A 84 -18.76 -1.70 6.24
C GLU A 84 -18.58 -0.41 7.05
N ARG A 85 -18.73 0.77 6.43
CA ARG A 85 -18.74 2.07 7.11
C ARG A 85 -19.99 2.17 7.99
N LEU A 86 -21.17 1.84 7.46
CA LEU A 86 -22.45 1.86 8.19
C LEU A 86 -22.51 0.78 9.28
N GLN A 87 -21.98 -0.42 9.03
CA GLN A 87 -21.83 -1.48 10.02
C GLN A 87 -20.88 -1.05 11.14
N ARG A 88 -19.80 -0.31 10.85
CA ARG A 88 -18.95 0.30 11.89
C ARG A 88 -19.63 1.43 12.66
N GLU A 89 -20.66 2.06 12.09
CA GLU A 89 -21.51 3.05 12.76
C GLU A 89 -22.58 2.37 13.64
N ASN A 90 -23.06 1.18 13.24
CA ASN A 90 -24.08 0.41 13.96
C ASN A 90 -23.52 -0.59 15.01
N ILE A 91 -22.31 -1.13 14.79
CA ILE A 91 -21.57 -1.93 15.78
C ILE A 91 -20.84 -0.95 16.71
N ALA A 92 -21.65 -0.24 17.49
CA ALA A 92 -21.24 0.46 18.69
C ALA A 92 -21.90 -0.21 19.91
N VAL A 93 -21.97 -1.54 19.92
CA VAL A 93 -22.34 -2.33 21.08
C VAL A 93 -21.55 -3.65 21.02
N ASP A 94 -20.80 -3.89 22.07
CA ASP A 94 -20.11 -5.14 22.42
C ASP A 94 -18.78 -5.45 21.74
N ASP A 95 -17.73 -4.75 22.18
CA ASP A 95 -16.41 -5.35 22.39
C ASP A 95 -15.80 -4.68 23.62
N GLN A 96 -15.95 -5.35 24.77
CA GLN A 96 -15.21 -5.05 25.99
C GLN A 96 -13.74 -5.47 25.82
N GLU A 97 -12.99 -4.72 25.02
CA GLU A 97 -11.54 -4.62 25.19
C GLU A 97 -11.19 -3.14 25.21
N THR A 98 -11.47 -2.52 26.36
CA THR A 98 -11.39 -1.09 26.61
C THR A 98 -9.94 -0.61 26.63
N GLN A 99 -9.32 -0.50 25.45
CA GLN A 99 -8.33 0.55 25.26
C GLN A 99 -9.07 1.88 25.19
N ASN A 100 -8.67 2.81 26.06
CA ASN A 100 -9.29 4.11 26.29
C ASN A 100 -9.16 5.01 25.03
N TYR A 101 -10.01 4.81 24.02
CA TYR A 101 -10.03 5.64 22.81
C TYR A 101 -10.92 6.85 23.00
N GLN A 102 -10.33 8.05 22.99
CA GLN A 102 -11.12 9.28 22.94
C GLN A 102 -11.55 9.57 21.49
N ARG A 103 -12.86 9.67 21.28
CA ARG A 103 -13.42 10.15 20.01
C ARG A 103 -13.46 11.68 20.07
N LYS A 104 -12.73 12.36 19.19
CA LYS A 104 -12.77 13.83 19.10
C LYS A 104 -13.35 14.24 17.75
N THR A 105 -14.32 15.14 17.80
CA THR A 105 -14.84 15.77 16.59
C THR A 105 -13.94 16.94 16.24
N ILE A 106 -13.29 16.85 15.07
CA ILE A 106 -12.50 17.94 14.51
C ILE A 106 -13.40 18.69 13.53
N VAL A 107 -13.46 20.02 13.64
CA VAL A 107 -14.17 20.88 12.71
C VAL A 107 -13.14 21.62 11.88
N ASN A 108 -13.12 21.39 10.57
CA ASN A 108 -12.31 22.15 9.63
C ASN A 108 -13.21 22.66 8.49
N GLU A 109 -13.21 23.96 8.23
CA GLU A 109 -14.00 24.60 7.16
C GLU A 109 -15.49 24.22 7.15
N GLY A 110 -16.10 24.05 8.34
CA GLY A 110 -17.52 23.68 8.46
C GLY A 110 -17.83 22.18 8.35
N HIS A 111 -16.83 21.35 7.99
CA HIS A 111 -16.96 19.90 7.97
C HIS A 111 -16.58 19.29 9.33
N LYS A 112 -17.47 18.44 9.86
CA LYS A 112 -17.25 17.72 11.13
C LYS A 112 -16.72 16.32 10.84
N PHE A 113 -15.53 16.01 11.34
CA PHE A 113 -14.92 14.69 11.24
C PHE A 113 -14.87 14.05 12.63
N SER A 114 -15.47 12.88 12.77
CA SER A 114 -15.34 12.06 13.99
C SER A 114 -14.11 11.18 13.85
N VAL A 115 -13.00 11.59 14.45
CA VAL A 115 -11.75 10.83 14.41
C VAL A 115 -11.60 10.05 15.71
N LYS A 116 -11.37 8.75 15.60
CA LYS A 116 -10.88 7.95 16.72
C LYS A 116 -9.44 8.41 16.99
N ILE A 117 -9.21 9.13 18.08
CA ILE A 117 -7.84 9.50 18.45
C ILE A 117 -7.23 8.27 19.11
N PRO A 118 -6.19 7.67 18.53
CA PRO A 118 -5.43 6.66 19.23
C PRO A 118 -4.79 7.27 20.48
N SER A 119 -4.95 6.62 21.63
CA SER A 119 -4.18 6.95 22.82
C SER A 119 -2.72 6.66 22.52
N TYR A 120 -1.98 7.70 22.12
CA TYR A 120 -0.58 7.58 21.78
C TYR A 120 0.20 7.28 23.06
N SER A 121 0.69 6.04 23.21
CA SER A 121 1.73 5.75 24.20
C SER A 121 2.93 6.58 23.77
N GLY A 122 3.22 7.68 24.47
CA GLY A 122 4.23 8.71 24.12
C GLY A 122 5.67 8.23 23.92
N SER A 123 5.91 6.92 23.79
CA SER A 123 7.19 6.27 23.58
C SER A 123 7.57 6.06 22.11
N GLN A 124 6.60 6.01 21.18
CA GLN A 124 6.90 5.71 19.77
C GLN A 124 7.35 6.97 19.01
N GLU A 125 8.40 6.87 18.21
CA GLU A 125 8.82 7.94 17.31
C GLU A 125 8.11 7.83 15.95
N LEU A 126 7.44 8.89 15.50
CA LEU A 126 6.83 8.96 14.17
C LEU A 126 7.72 9.74 13.22
N ILE A 127 8.04 9.15 12.09
CA ILE A 127 8.84 9.78 11.04
C ILE A 127 8.10 9.69 9.71
N LEU A 128 7.88 10.84 9.08
CA LEU A 128 7.38 10.94 7.71
C LEU A 128 8.53 11.32 6.76
N LEU A 129 8.94 10.36 5.93
CA LEU A 129 9.88 10.60 4.84
C LEU A 129 9.12 11.12 3.63
N VAL A 130 9.29 12.40 3.32
CA VAL A 130 8.63 13.06 2.18
C VAL A 130 9.65 13.36 1.10
N SER A 131 9.31 13.07 -0.15
CA SER A 131 10.07 13.54 -1.30
C SER A 131 9.11 14.11 -2.33
N SER A 132 9.35 15.33 -2.81
CA SER A 132 8.44 16.00 -3.76
C SER A 132 8.30 15.26 -5.09
N LEU A 133 9.31 14.48 -5.47
CA LEU A 133 9.32 13.71 -6.70
C LEU A 133 9.81 12.27 -6.44
N GLY A 134 9.48 11.37 -7.38
CA GLY A 134 10.14 10.08 -7.47
C GLY A 134 11.66 10.24 -7.70
N ARG A 135 12.44 9.24 -7.28
CA ARG A 135 13.92 9.18 -7.44
C ARG A 135 14.71 10.21 -6.61
N GLY A 136 14.14 10.70 -5.52
CA GLY A 136 14.84 11.55 -4.53
C GLY A 136 15.67 10.78 -3.50
N GLY A 137 15.87 9.46 -3.67
CA GLY A 137 16.61 8.63 -2.70
C GLY A 137 15.80 8.23 -1.46
N SER A 138 14.58 8.73 -1.29
CA SER A 138 13.72 8.42 -0.14
C SER A 138 13.44 6.92 0.06
N SER A 139 13.33 6.17 -1.05
CA SER A 139 13.19 4.71 -0.96
C SER A 139 14.43 4.05 -0.38
N TRP A 140 15.63 4.46 -0.84
CA TRP A 140 16.91 3.95 -0.35
C TRP A 140 17.14 4.32 1.12
N VAL A 141 16.82 5.55 1.52
CA VAL A 141 16.92 5.98 2.94
C VAL A 141 15.99 5.13 3.82
N GLY A 142 14.72 4.97 3.44
CA GLY A 142 13.79 4.14 4.21
C GLY A 142 14.20 2.67 4.27
N GLU A 143 14.78 2.16 3.19
CA GLU A 143 15.32 0.81 3.13
C GLU A 143 16.58 0.62 3.99
N LEU A 144 17.48 1.60 3.99
CA LEU A 144 18.67 1.60 4.83
C LEU A 144 18.28 1.63 6.31
N LEU A 145 17.39 2.54 6.70
CA LEU A 145 16.93 2.70 8.08
C LEU A 145 16.22 1.43 8.60
N SER A 146 15.41 0.79 7.78
CA SER A 146 14.75 -0.46 8.16
C SER A 146 15.68 -1.66 8.31
N ASN A 147 16.92 -1.60 7.81
CA ASN A 147 17.91 -2.65 8.05
C ASN A 147 18.75 -2.41 9.31
N ILE A 148 18.69 -1.22 9.91
CA ILE A 148 19.54 -0.87 11.06
C ILE A 148 18.96 -1.42 12.37
N SER A 149 17.64 -1.50 12.50
CA SER A 149 17.00 -1.95 13.75
C SER A 149 15.71 -2.72 13.46
N GLU A 150 15.53 -3.83 14.18
CA GLU A 150 14.29 -4.62 14.17
C GLU A 150 13.14 -3.93 14.92
N GLU A 151 13.45 -2.94 15.75
CA GLU A 151 12.48 -2.12 16.49
C GLU A 151 11.87 -1.00 15.62
N LEU A 152 12.23 -0.94 14.34
CA LEU A 152 11.76 0.05 13.39
C LEU A 152 10.86 -0.61 12.35
N ILE A 153 9.66 -0.06 12.16
CA ILE A 153 8.76 -0.47 11.08
C ILE A 153 8.78 0.56 9.96
N TYR A 154 9.01 0.09 8.74
CA TYR A 154 9.04 0.91 7.54
C TYR A 154 7.86 0.60 6.62
N ILE A 155 7.09 1.63 6.31
CA ILE A 155 5.86 1.54 5.51
C ILE A 155 6.07 2.35 4.23
N PHE A 156 6.15 1.63 3.12
CA PHE A 156 6.42 2.20 1.81
C PHE A 156 5.14 2.67 1.12
N GLU A 157 5.06 3.97 0.82
CA GLU A 157 4.01 4.60 0.01
C GLU A 157 2.57 4.28 0.45
N PRO A 158 2.19 4.46 1.73
CA PRO A 158 0.85 4.11 2.20
C PRO A 158 -0.26 4.85 1.44
N LEU A 159 0.00 6.10 1.00
CA LEU A 159 -0.96 6.91 0.24
C LEU A 159 -1.28 6.37 -1.15
N LYS A 160 -0.52 5.39 -1.65
CA LYS A 160 -0.79 4.76 -2.93
C LYS A 160 -2.05 3.90 -2.93
N ILE A 161 -2.52 3.47 -1.75
CA ILE A 161 -3.82 2.79 -1.61
C ILE A 161 -4.98 3.63 -2.18
N ILE A 162 -4.88 4.97 -2.11
CA ILE A 162 -5.90 5.87 -2.66
C ILE A 162 -6.06 5.71 -4.17
N THR A 163 -4.94 5.61 -4.88
CA THR A 163 -4.95 5.51 -6.33
C THR A 163 -5.13 4.08 -6.81
N ASP A 164 -4.56 3.12 -6.08
CA ASP A 164 -4.46 1.74 -6.56
C ASP A 164 -5.59 0.83 -6.08
N VAL A 165 -6.19 1.13 -4.92
CA VAL A 165 -7.28 0.33 -4.35
C VAL A 165 -8.59 1.10 -4.40
N TYR A 166 -8.60 2.37 -3.99
CA TYR A 166 -9.80 3.19 -4.05
C TYR A 166 -10.05 3.84 -5.41
N GLU A 167 -9.08 3.75 -6.34
CA GLU A 167 -9.13 4.35 -7.67
C GLU A 167 -9.60 5.81 -7.68
N SER A 168 -9.24 6.53 -6.62
CA SER A 168 -9.78 7.85 -6.31
C SER A 168 -8.68 8.90 -6.40
N ARG A 169 -9.11 10.16 -6.59
CA ARG A 169 -8.18 11.29 -6.46
C ARG A 169 -7.86 11.50 -4.98
N MET A 170 -6.60 11.83 -4.72
CA MET A 170 -6.13 12.13 -3.37
C MET A 170 -6.79 13.41 -2.86
N THR A 171 -7.37 13.33 -1.66
CA THR A 171 -7.91 14.47 -0.92
C THR A 171 -7.17 14.63 0.42
N PRO A 172 -7.11 15.83 1.01
CA PRO A 172 -6.49 16.05 2.32
C PRO A 172 -7.06 15.15 3.42
N SER A 173 -8.38 14.89 3.39
CA SER A 173 -9.06 14.01 4.34
C SER A 173 -8.56 12.57 4.23
N MET A 174 -8.48 12.02 3.01
CA MET A 174 -8.00 10.64 2.80
C MET A 174 -6.53 10.49 3.19
N VAL A 175 -5.69 11.50 2.90
CA VAL A 175 -4.29 11.51 3.33
C VAL A 175 -4.19 11.44 4.84
N THR A 176 -4.95 12.29 5.53
CA THR A 176 -4.98 12.36 7.00
C THR A 176 -5.46 11.05 7.59
N GLU A 177 -6.52 10.47 7.04
CA GLU A 177 -7.09 9.19 7.48
C GLU A 177 -6.08 8.05 7.33
N ILE A 178 -5.45 7.92 6.16
CA ILE A 178 -4.49 6.85 5.89
C ILE A 178 -3.23 6.99 6.73
N LEU A 179 -2.69 8.20 6.87
CA LEU A 179 -1.54 8.42 7.74
C LEU A 179 -1.89 8.23 9.21
N SER A 180 -3.11 8.57 9.62
CA SER A 180 -3.60 8.28 10.97
C SER A 180 -3.63 6.78 11.21
N ILE A 181 -4.19 5.99 10.29
CA ILE A 181 -4.20 4.51 10.35
C ILE A 181 -2.78 3.94 10.49
N VAL A 182 -1.86 4.45 9.68
CA VAL A 182 -0.45 4.01 9.67
C VAL A 182 0.23 4.30 11.00
N PHE A 183 0.16 5.55 11.46
CA PHE A 183 0.87 5.97 12.68
C PHE A 183 0.15 5.55 13.96
N SER A 184 -1.12 5.18 13.88
CA SER A 184 -1.87 4.55 14.98
C SER A 184 -1.78 3.02 14.98
N CYS A 185 -1.11 2.42 13.99
CA CYS A 185 -1.04 0.98 13.82
C CYS A 185 -2.44 0.30 13.78
N GLN A 186 -3.41 0.89 13.08
CA GLN A 186 -4.77 0.37 12.96
C GLN A 186 -5.04 -0.13 11.53
N PHE A 187 -4.24 -1.08 11.06
CA PHE A 187 -4.35 -1.54 9.68
C PHE A 187 -5.68 -2.26 9.47
N THR A 188 -6.32 -1.96 8.35
CA THR A 188 -7.60 -2.55 7.94
C THR A 188 -7.38 -3.62 6.87
N LYS A 189 -8.42 -4.40 6.55
CA LYS A 189 -8.39 -5.36 5.44
C LYS A 189 -8.00 -4.72 4.11
N ALA A 190 -8.35 -3.45 3.88
CA ALA A 190 -7.92 -2.70 2.69
C ALA A 190 -6.39 -2.57 2.58
N PHE A 191 -5.67 -2.45 3.69
CA PHE A 191 -4.20 -2.48 3.69
C PHE A 191 -3.65 -3.86 3.33
N SER A 192 -4.35 -4.94 3.69
CA SER A 192 -4.00 -6.30 3.26
C SER A 192 -4.23 -6.51 1.77
N GLU A 193 -5.31 -5.94 1.22
CA GLU A 193 -5.57 -5.96 -0.22
C GLU A 193 -4.50 -5.19 -1.00
N TYR A 194 -3.98 -4.09 -0.45
CA TYR A 194 -2.89 -3.32 -1.04
C TYR A 194 -1.63 -4.17 -1.33
N ARG A 195 -1.36 -5.21 -0.52
CA ARG A 195 -0.27 -6.17 -0.77
C ARG A 195 -0.44 -6.92 -2.09
N LYS A 196 -1.67 -7.31 -2.46
CA LYS A 196 -1.91 -8.04 -3.72
C LYS A 196 -1.48 -7.21 -4.92
N VAL A 197 -1.65 -5.89 -4.82
CA VAL A 197 -1.26 -4.96 -5.87
C VAL A 197 0.24 -4.68 -5.82
N TRP A 198 0.83 -4.58 -4.61
CA TRP A 198 2.23 -4.16 -4.41
C TRP A 198 2.97 -5.03 -3.38
N PRO A 199 3.30 -6.30 -3.70
CA PRO A 199 3.95 -7.21 -2.77
C PRO A 199 5.37 -6.77 -2.37
N GLU A 200 6.08 -6.08 -3.27
CA GLU A 200 7.44 -5.59 -3.04
C GLU A 200 7.53 -4.59 -1.87
N ASN A 201 6.45 -3.85 -1.58
CA ASN A 201 6.39 -2.93 -0.45
C ASN A 201 6.46 -3.64 0.89
N PHE A 202 6.24 -4.96 0.88
CA PHE A 202 6.15 -5.79 2.06
C PHE A 202 7.26 -6.84 2.13
N ARG A 203 8.29 -6.74 1.27
CA ARG A 203 9.36 -7.73 1.17
C ARG A 203 10.22 -7.87 2.43
N LYS A 204 10.19 -6.87 3.33
CA LYS A 204 10.89 -6.87 4.63
C LYS A 204 10.06 -7.35 5.80
N PHE A 205 8.79 -7.69 5.58
CA PHE A 205 8.08 -8.52 6.55
C PHE A 205 8.73 -9.91 6.48
N PRO A 206 9.15 -10.47 7.62
CA PRO A 206 10.11 -11.57 7.65
C PRO A 206 9.67 -12.75 6.81
N ASP A 207 10.65 -13.49 6.28
CA ASP A 207 10.46 -14.79 5.59
C ASP A 207 9.76 -15.85 6.48
N GLU A 208 9.62 -15.57 7.79
CA GLU A 208 8.74 -16.29 8.73
C GLU A 208 7.31 -16.36 8.23
N CYS A 209 6.98 -15.46 7.31
CA CYS A 209 5.71 -15.40 6.68
C CYS A 209 5.54 -16.35 5.50
N LYS A 210 5.55 -17.64 5.82
CA LYS A 210 5.18 -18.73 4.91
C LYS A 210 3.66 -18.90 4.90
N GLY A 211 2.97 -18.25 3.95
CA GLY A 211 1.56 -18.54 3.67
C GLY A 211 0.63 -17.32 3.54
N THR A 212 -0.67 -17.58 3.64
CA THR A 212 -1.76 -16.61 3.43
C THR A 212 -1.95 -15.63 4.60
N HIS A 213 -1.54 -16.00 5.82
CA HIS A 213 -1.78 -15.22 7.06
C HIS A 213 -0.83 -14.04 7.28
N CYS A 214 0.02 -13.77 6.31
CA CYS A 214 1.18 -12.91 6.49
C CYS A 214 0.96 -11.42 6.51
N PHE A 215 -0.25 -11.06 6.12
CA PHE A 215 -0.73 -9.70 6.10
C PHE A 215 -2.11 -9.68 6.72
N ASP A 216 -2.30 -10.52 7.75
CA ASP A 216 -3.41 -10.32 8.66
C ASP A 216 -3.26 -8.90 9.25
N PRO A 217 -4.27 -8.03 9.08
CA PRO A 217 -4.20 -6.67 9.59
C PRO A 217 -3.88 -6.62 11.09
N ASN A 218 -4.30 -7.64 11.86
CA ASN A 218 -4.06 -7.70 13.30
C ASN A 218 -2.57 -7.97 13.60
N ILE A 219 -1.94 -8.90 12.89
CA ILE A 219 -0.50 -9.21 13.06
C ILE A 219 0.34 -7.99 12.69
N LEU A 220 0.01 -7.33 11.58
CA LEU A 220 0.69 -6.11 11.14
C LEU A 220 0.52 -4.98 12.17
N SER A 221 -0.70 -4.80 12.68
CA SER A 221 -1.01 -3.82 13.73
C SER A 221 -0.25 -4.11 15.02
N GLU A 222 -0.20 -5.37 15.45
CA GLU A 222 0.54 -5.79 16.65
C GLU A 222 2.03 -5.51 16.51
N ARG A 223 2.65 -5.88 15.37
CA ARG A 223 4.06 -5.61 15.12
C ARG A 223 4.35 -4.11 15.08
N CYS A 224 3.50 -3.34 14.42
CA CYS A 224 3.62 -1.88 14.38
C CYS A 224 3.54 -1.27 15.78
N ARG A 225 2.63 -1.75 16.65
CA ARG A 225 2.51 -1.29 18.04
C ARG A 225 3.74 -1.64 18.89
N LYS A 226 4.41 -2.76 18.60
CA LYS A 226 5.66 -3.17 19.29
C LYS A 226 6.89 -2.38 18.82
N ALA A 227 6.87 -1.81 17.62
CA ALA A 227 7.98 -1.03 17.10
C ALA A 227 8.21 0.24 17.93
N LYS A 228 9.46 0.64 18.17
CA LYS A 228 9.77 1.92 18.82
C LYS A 228 9.73 3.08 17.83
N THR A 229 9.97 2.82 16.55
CA THR A 229 9.98 3.85 15.51
C THR A 229 9.11 3.42 14.33
N ILE A 230 8.22 4.31 13.89
CA ILE A 230 7.36 4.11 12.72
C ILE A 230 7.81 5.10 11.64
N ILE A 231 8.28 4.56 10.52
CA ILE A 231 8.67 5.36 9.36
C ILE A 231 7.66 5.12 8.24
N ALA A 232 6.95 6.17 7.84
CA ALA A 232 6.14 6.16 6.64
C ALA A 232 6.84 6.97 5.55
N LYS A 233 7.01 6.40 4.36
CA LYS A 233 7.58 7.11 3.21
C LYS A 233 6.52 7.41 2.17
N THR A 234 6.49 8.64 1.66
CA THR A 234 5.62 9.02 0.55
C THR A 234 6.27 10.01 -0.41
N ILE A 235 5.95 9.89 -1.70
CA ILE A 235 6.26 10.87 -2.74
C ILE A 235 5.05 11.66 -3.25
N ARG A 236 3.87 11.38 -2.70
CA ARG A 236 2.58 11.89 -3.20
C ARG A 236 2.04 13.05 -2.37
N LEU A 237 2.83 13.53 -1.41
CA LEU A 237 2.42 14.55 -0.47
C LEU A 237 3.13 15.87 -0.76
N THR A 238 2.37 16.95 -0.86
CA THR A 238 2.93 18.31 -0.97
C THR A 238 3.30 18.85 0.40
N LEU A 239 4.25 19.79 0.48
CA LEU A 239 4.64 20.40 1.75
C LEU A 239 3.47 21.14 2.43
N ALA A 240 2.56 21.74 1.67
CA ALA A 240 1.36 22.36 2.21
C ALA A 240 0.47 21.35 2.97
N HIS A 241 0.31 20.12 2.47
CA HIS A 241 -0.40 19.09 3.21
C HIS A 241 0.36 18.63 4.45
N VAL A 242 1.70 18.59 4.40
CA VAL A 242 2.52 18.25 5.58
C VAL A 242 2.32 19.27 6.69
N GLU A 243 2.33 20.57 6.36
CA GLU A 243 2.07 21.65 7.31
C GLU A 243 0.70 21.47 7.99
N LEU A 244 -0.33 21.14 7.22
CA LEU A 244 -1.65 20.81 7.76
C LEU A 244 -1.62 19.62 8.71
N LEU A 245 -0.83 18.58 8.44
CA LEU A 245 -0.71 17.42 9.33
C LEU A 245 -0.02 17.81 10.65
N MET A 246 1.03 18.64 10.61
CA MET A 246 1.82 19.01 11.79
C MET A 246 1.02 19.80 12.83
N VAL A 247 -0.04 20.51 12.42
CA VAL A 247 -0.92 21.23 13.35
C VAL A 247 -2.00 20.33 13.97
N MET A 248 -2.16 19.09 13.50
CA MET A 248 -3.19 18.20 14.00
C MET A 248 -2.78 17.54 15.34
N PRO A 249 -3.71 17.37 16.28
CA PRO A 249 -3.41 16.79 17.59
C PRO A 249 -2.79 15.38 17.56
N ASN A 250 -3.13 14.58 16.54
CA ASN A 250 -2.65 13.20 16.38
C ASN A 250 -1.21 13.11 15.82
N PHE A 251 -0.63 14.21 15.34
CA PHE A 251 0.69 14.25 14.72
C PHE A 251 1.63 15.27 15.38
N GLN A 252 1.36 15.70 16.61
CA GLN A 252 2.15 16.75 17.28
C GLN A 252 3.63 16.39 17.46
N HIS A 253 3.95 15.11 17.57
CA HIS A 253 5.32 14.58 17.69
C HIS A 253 5.84 13.99 16.38
N LEU A 254 5.16 14.24 15.24
CA LEU A 254 5.59 13.78 13.92
C LEU A 254 6.86 14.53 13.48
N LYS A 255 7.93 13.77 13.27
CA LYS A 255 9.16 14.27 12.65
C LYS A 255 9.05 14.14 11.13
N VAL A 256 9.22 15.23 10.41
CA VAL A 256 9.20 15.23 8.94
C VAL A 256 10.63 15.33 8.42
N ILE A 257 11.02 14.38 7.57
CA ILE A 257 12.28 14.45 6.83
C ILE A 257 11.94 14.67 5.37
N TYR A 258 12.19 15.89 4.90
CA TYR A 258 11.99 16.25 3.50
C TYR A 258 13.27 16.02 2.71
N LEU A 259 13.23 15.08 1.77
CA LEU A 259 14.33 14.74 0.90
C LEU A 259 14.15 15.47 -0.43
N SER A 260 15.04 16.42 -0.70
CA SER A 260 15.12 17.12 -1.97
C SER A 260 16.38 16.68 -2.74
N ARG A 261 16.25 16.55 -4.06
CA ARG A 261 17.39 16.33 -4.96
C ARG A 261 17.64 17.64 -5.71
N ASP A 262 18.87 17.83 -6.17
CA ASP A 262 19.20 18.91 -7.11
C ASP A 262 18.16 18.96 -8.26
N PRO A 263 17.44 20.08 -8.42
CA PRO A 263 16.38 20.20 -9.41
C PRO A 263 16.91 20.04 -10.84
N ARG A 264 18.17 20.38 -11.12
CA ARG A 264 18.79 20.20 -12.44
C ARG A 264 18.86 18.73 -12.82
N ALA A 265 19.25 17.88 -11.87
CA ALA A 265 19.29 16.43 -12.09
C ALA A 265 17.88 15.85 -12.28
N GLN A 266 16.87 16.43 -11.62
CA GLN A 266 15.47 16.02 -11.80
C GLN A 266 14.93 16.42 -13.17
N VAL A 267 15.20 17.64 -13.62
CA VAL A 267 14.80 18.13 -14.96
C VAL A 267 15.45 17.29 -16.05
N LEU A 268 16.78 17.09 -15.99
CA LEU A 268 17.50 16.27 -16.96
C LEU A 268 16.97 14.83 -16.99
N SER A 269 16.71 14.21 -15.83
CA SER A 269 16.16 12.85 -15.78
C SER A 269 14.77 12.73 -16.41
N ARG A 270 13.98 13.81 -16.48
CA ARG A 270 12.66 13.80 -17.12
C ARG A 270 12.76 14.13 -18.59
N TYR A 271 13.60 15.10 -18.95
CA TYR A 271 13.83 15.52 -20.33
C TYR A 271 14.39 14.36 -21.17
N CYS A 272 15.40 13.66 -20.68
CA CYS A 272 16.01 12.50 -21.36
C CYS A 272 15.11 11.25 -21.40
N ARG A 273 13.91 11.29 -20.84
CA ARG A 273 12.96 10.17 -20.87
C ARG A 273 11.91 10.32 -21.98
N GLN A 274 11.81 11.51 -22.56
CA GLN A 274 10.84 11.86 -23.60
C GLN A 274 11.44 11.77 -25.01
N HIS A 275 12.75 11.59 -25.10
CA HIS A 275 13.52 11.39 -26.33
C HIS A 275 14.25 10.05 -26.20
#